data_AF-A0A1B6NUP5-F1
#
_entry.id   AF-A0A1B6NUP5-F1
#
_cell.length_a   1.000
_cell.length_b   1.000
_cell.length_c   1.000
_cell.angle_alpha   90.00
_cell.angle_beta   90.00
_cell.angle_gamma   90.00
#
_symmetry.space_group_name_H-M   'P 1'
#
loop_
_entity.id
_entity.type
_entity.pdbx_description
1 polymer ?
#
loop_
_entity_poly.entity_id
_entity_poly.type
_entity_poly.pdbx_seq_one_letter_code
_entity_poly.pdbx_strand_id
1 'polypeptide(L)' 'MQAALRSAKVEPSQIDYINAHGTSTMADTIELGAVERLLGDHAG' A
#
# COMPACT_ATOMS: atom_id res chain seq x y z
N MET A 1 3.68 5.83 2.71
CA MET A 1 2.69 5.80 1.61
C MET A 1 1.63 6.90 1.73
N GLN A 2 0.98 7.13 2.88
CA GLN A 2 -0.04 8.18 3.03
C GLN A 2 0.39 9.59 2.58
N ALA A 3 1.63 10.00 2.86
CA ALA A 3 2.14 11.29 2.40
C ALA A 3 2.18 11.39 0.86
N ALA A 4 2.54 10.30 0.17
CA ALA A 4 2.54 10.24 -1.29
C ALA A 4 1.12 10.36 -1.86
N LEU A 5 0.14 9.68 -1.25
CA LEU A 5 -1.27 9.82 -1.64
C LEU A 5 -1.79 11.25 -1.45
N ARG A 6 -1.46 11.90 -0.32
CA ARG A 6 -1.82 13.31 -0.09
C ARG A 6 -1.19 14.25 -1.12
N SER A 7 0.08 14.04 -1.46
CA SER A 7 0.74 14.80 -2.51
C SER A 7 0.12 14.56 -3.89
N ALA A 8 -0.30 13.33 -4.18
CA ALA A 8 -0.96 12.96 -5.44
C ALA A 8 -2.45 13.34 -5.49
N LYS A 9 -3.07 13.68 -4.36
CA LYS A 9 -4.53 13.90 -4.20
C LYS A 9 -5.35 12.69 -4.66
N VAL A 10 -4.90 11.50 -4.27
CA VAL A 10 -5.53 10.22 -4.59
C VAL A 10 -6.02 9.57 -3.29
N GLU A 11 -7.27 9.14 -3.28
CA GLU A 11 -7.82 8.36 -2.17
C GLU A 11 -7.40 6.89 -2.26
N PRO A 12 -7.21 6.18 -1.14
CA PRO A 12 -6.84 4.76 -1.15
C PRO A 12 -7.79 3.88 -1.98
N SER A 13 -9.08 4.20 -2.01
CA SER A 13 -10.10 3.47 -2.78
C SER A 13 -9.97 3.59 -4.30
N GLN A 14 -9.06 4.44 -4.79
CA GLN A 14 -8.79 4.63 -6.22
C GLN A 14 -7.56 3.84 -6.68
N ILE A 15 -6.95 3.04 -5.80
CA ILE A 15 -5.75 2.26 -6.11
C ILE A 15 -6.19 0.84 -6.45
N ASP A 16 -6.12 0.48 -7.72
CA ASP A 16 -6.47 -0.86 -8.19
C ASP A 16 -5.30 -1.87 -8.10
N TYR A 17 -4.07 -1.36 -8.06
CA TYR A 17 -2.87 -2.19 -8.13
C TYR A 17 -1.68 -1.54 -7.42
N ILE A 18 -0.90 -2.38 -6.73
CA ILE A 18 0.38 -2.01 -6.12
C ILE A 18 1.43 -3.00 -6.61
N ASN A 19 2.48 -2.49 -7.29
CA ASN A 19 3.68 -3.28 -7.55
C ASN A 19 4.55 -3.27 -6.31
N ALA A 20 4.59 -4.39 -5.58
CA ALA A 20 5.41 -4.55 -4.40
C ALA A 20 6.90 -4.62 -4.76
N HIS A 21 7.76 -4.25 -3.82
CA HIS A 21 9.20 -4.41 -3.94
C HIS A 21 9.60 -5.89 -4.00
N GLY A 22 9.00 -6.74 -3.15
CA GLY A 22 8.99 -8.20 -3.32
C GLY A 22 10.38 -8.86 -3.37
N THR A 23 11.10 -8.80 -2.27
CA THR A 23 12.50 -9.26 -2.17
C THR A 23 12.66 -10.74 -1.87
N SER A 24 11.57 -11.46 -1.62
CA SER A 24 11.58 -12.85 -1.12
C SER A 24 12.27 -12.98 0.24
N THR A 25 12.09 -11.97 1.10
CA THR A 25 12.64 -11.95 2.46
C THR A 25 11.56 -11.60 3.48
N MET A 26 11.90 -11.58 4.78
CA MET A 26 10.97 -11.12 5.83
C MET A 26 10.50 -9.66 5.64
N ALA A 27 11.18 -8.87 4.81
CA ALA A 27 10.73 -7.52 4.47
C ALA A 27 9.38 -7.52 3.74
N ASP A 28 9.05 -8.58 3.01
CA ASP A 28 7.81 -8.65 2.22
C ASP A 28 6.57 -8.69 3.14
N THR A 29 6.69 -9.28 4.33
CA THR A 29 5.62 -9.23 5.36
C THR A 29 5.43 -7.82 5.92
N ILE A 30 6.52 -7.06 6.03
CA ILE A 30 6.47 -5.65 6.45
C ILE A 30 5.80 -4.81 5.37
N GLU A 31 6.11 -5.08 4.10
CA GLU A 31 5.49 -4.42 2.95
C GLU A 31 3.99 -4.70 2.89
N LEU A 32 3.57 -5.97 2.98
CA LEU A 32 2.15 -6.34 3.02
C LEU A 32 1.41 -5.60 4.15
N GLY A 33 1.95 -5.63 5.37
CA GLY A 33 1.32 -4.93 6.49
C GLY A 33 1.27 -3.40 6.31
N ALA A 34 2.21 -2.80 5.57
CA ALA A 34 2.15 -1.38 5.25
C ALA A 34 1.02 -1.07 4.24
N VAL A 35 0.83 -1.95 3.26
CA VAL A 35 -0.27 -1.86 2.28
C VAL A 35 -1.63 -2.05 2.96
N GLU A 36 -1.79 -3.07 3.81
CA GLU A 36 -3.03 -3.29 4.56
C GLU A 36 -3.41 -2.09 5.43
N ARG A 37 -2.44 -1.48 6.12
CA ARG A 37 -2.67 -0.26 6.92
C ARG A 37 -3.00 0.96 6.06
N LEU A 38 -2.52 1.02 4.82
CA LEU A 38 -2.80 2.12 3.91
C LEU A 38 -4.22 2.02 3.32
N LEU A 39 -4.59 0.83 2.86
CA LEU A 39 -5.88 0.59 2.20
C LEU A 39 -7.00 0.42 3.23
N GLY A 40 -6.72 -0.11 4.43
CA GLY A 40 -7.70 -0.33 5.48
C GLY A 40 -8.88 -1.19 4.98
N ASP A 41 -10.10 -0.71 5.19
CA ASP A 41 -11.32 -1.38 4.71
C ASP A 41 -11.42 -1.47 3.17
N HIS A 42 -10.58 -0.73 2.44
CA HIS A 42 -10.49 -0.81 0.98
C HIS A 42 -9.53 -1.92 0.48
N ALA A 43 -8.93 -2.70 1.38
CA ALA A 43 -7.90 -3.68 1.02
C ALA A 43 -8.41 -4.91 0.26
N GLY A 44 -9.71 -5.25 0.33
CA GLY A 44 -10.36 -6.29 -0.48
C GLY A 44 -9.93 -7.72 -0.19
#